data_AF-A0A355SZS7-F1
#
_entry.id   AF-A0A355SZS7-F1
#
_cell.length_a   1.000
_cell.length_b   1.000
_cell.length_c   1.000
_cell.angle_alpha   90.00
_cell.angle_beta   90.00
_cell.angle_gamma   90.00
#
_symmetry.space_group_name_H-M   'P 1'
#
loop_
_entity.id
_entity.type
_entity.pdbx_description
1 polymer ?
#
loop_
_entity_poly.entity_id
_entity_poly.type
_entity_poly.pdbx_seq_one_letter_code
_entity_poly.pdbx_strand_id
1 'polypeptide(L)'
;TENNVDLNRNWLDHTQPHPENPLYEQVHTLLCPKRIDEKAVRRLLNEGARLIAKHGQWALEDAISRGQYSHPDGFHYGGASLEWSTSTLKSIVKHDLASARQVAFVDWHTGPVGDGELIFLNFSPPRSVGRTQAEQWWGRDTLNAAHVDQLWGSKRPTRNGILFWGIEEALSTHATFAGAVVEFRSSSPKSNAADALRVSMLERWLRFEGGLDAPEAASYLAEIREDYAPNRESFRET
;
A
#
# COMPACT_ATOMS: atom_id res chain seq x y z
N THR A 1 -8.11 3.50 6.47
CA THR A 1 -8.36 2.33 7.33
C THR A 1 -8.67 2.75 8.76
N GLU A 2 -9.23 1.85 9.55
CA GLU A 2 -9.42 2.02 10.99
C GLU A 2 -8.08 2.26 11.70
N ASN A 3 -8.09 3.07 12.76
CA ASN A 3 -6.93 3.30 13.64
C ASN A 3 -5.57 3.65 12.99
N ASN A 4 -5.56 4.10 11.72
CA ASN A 4 -4.36 4.36 10.92
C ASN A 4 -3.54 3.10 10.60
N VAL A 5 -4.16 1.93 10.72
CA VAL A 5 -3.50 0.66 10.48
C VAL A 5 -3.70 0.22 9.04
N ASP A 6 -2.61 -0.01 8.31
CA ASP A 6 -2.63 -0.63 6.98
C ASP A 6 -2.96 -2.12 7.14
N LEU A 7 -4.14 -2.55 6.66
CA LEU A 7 -4.58 -3.95 6.77
C LEU A 7 -3.66 -4.91 6.00
N ASN A 8 -3.00 -4.41 4.95
CA ASN A 8 -1.98 -5.13 4.21
C ASN A 8 -0.61 -5.12 4.92
N ARG A 9 -0.55 -4.68 6.18
CA ARG A 9 0.54 -4.91 7.15
C ARG A 9 0.05 -5.57 8.43
N ASN A 10 -1.26 -5.73 8.62
CA ASN A 10 -1.84 -6.17 9.88
C ASN A 10 -2.06 -7.68 9.97
N TRP A 11 -1.99 -8.45 8.87
CA TRP A 11 -2.12 -9.91 8.95
C TRP A 11 -0.84 -10.58 9.47
N LEU A 12 -0.51 -10.35 10.73
CA LEU A 12 0.64 -10.94 11.41
C LEU A 12 0.22 -11.72 12.66
N ASP A 13 1.17 -12.51 13.17
CA ASP A 13 1.14 -12.95 14.56
C ASP A 13 1.67 -11.81 15.45
N HIS A 14 0.76 -11.03 16.04
CA HIS A 14 1.11 -9.92 16.93
C HIS A 14 1.62 -10.38 18.31
N THR A 15 1.73 -11.69 18.58
CA THR A 15 2.41 -12.21 19.78
C THR A 15 3.93 -12.30 19.62
N GLN A 16 4.43 -12.24 18.38
CA GLN A 16 5.86 -12.22 18.06
C GLN A 16 6.36 -10.78 17.90
N PRO A 17 7.69 -10.54 18.01
CA PRO A 17 8.27 -9.25 17.66
C PRO A 17 7.88 -8.82 16.24
N HIS A 18 7.48 -7.56 16.09
CA HIS A 18 7.12 -7.03 14.77
C HIS A 18 8.36 -6.81 13.87
N PRO A 19 8.20 -6.87 12.54
CA PRO A 19 9.28 -6.58 11.61
C PRO A 19 9.90 -5.19 11.84
N GLU A 20 11.20 -5.15 12.09
CA GLU A 20 11.92 -3.90 12.34
C GLU A 20 12.02 -3.04 11.09
N ASN A 21 11.99 -1.70 11.28
CA ASN A 21 12.24 -0.71 10.22
C ASN A 21 13.09 0.48 10.71
N PRO A 22 14.40 0.27 10.96
CA PRO A 22 15.24 1.29 11.57
C PRO A 22 15.44 2.54 10.70
N LEU A 23 15.34 2.43 9.38
CA LEU A 23 15.43 3.60 8.50
C LEU A 23 14.13 4.44 8.53
N TYR A 24 12.99 3.83 8.89
CA TYR A 24 11.73 4.56 9.03
C TYR A 24 11.80 5.67 10.08
N GLU A 25 12.46 5.42 11.21
CA GLU A 25 12.71 6.41 12.26
C GLU A 25 13.30 7.71 11.69
N GLN A 26 14.27 7.59 10.77
CA GLN A 26 14.94 8.74 10.18
C GLN A 26 14.05 9.51 9.19
N VAL A 27 13.10 8.82 8.53
CA VAL A 27 12.17 9.46 7.58
C VAL A 27 10.86 9.92 8.20
N HIS A 28 10.43 9.36 9.34
CA HIS A 28 9.13 9.67 9.96
C HIS A 28 8.90 11.17 10.09
N THR A 29 9.86 11.90 10.66
CA THR A 29 9.74 13.35 10.86
C THR A 29 9.77 14.18 9.57
N LEU A 30 10.17 13.58 8.44
CA LEU A 30 10.12 14.18 7.11
C LEU A 30 8.75 13.94 6.45
N LEU A 31 8.20 12.72 6.62
CA LEU A 31 6.90 12.30 6.10
C LEU A 31 5.72 12.87 6.90
N CYS A 32 5.93 13.14 8.19
CA CYS A 32 4.88 13.52 9.14
C CYS A 32 5.09 14.94 9.69
N PRO A 33 5.16 16.00 8.85
CA PRO A 33 5.33 17.35 9.37
C PRO A 33 4.05 17.88 9.99
N LYS A 34 4.17 18.76 10.98
CA LYS A 34 3.03 19.47 11.60
C LYS A 34 2.36 20.48 10.65
N ARG A 35 3.06 20.89 9.59
CA ARG A 35 2.58 21.81 8.55
C ARG A 35 3.12 21.38 7.21
N ILE A 36 2.28 21.41 6.18
CA ILE A 36 2.67 21.07 4.80
C ILE A 36 2.90 22.38 4.05
N ASP A 37 4.00 23.05 4.38
CA ASP A 37 4.44 24.31 3.79
C ASP A 37 5.73 24.14 2.98
N GLU A 38 6.17 25.21 2.31
CA GLU A 38 7.41 25.18 1.54
C GLU A 38 8.65 24.81 2.37
N LYS A 39 8.66 25.12 3.66
CA LYS A 39 9.79 24.79 4.54
C LYS A 39 9.82 23.29 4.79
N ALA A 40 8.67 22.66 5.04
CA ALA A 40 8.55 21.21 5.16
C ALA A 40 8.95 20.51 3.86
N VAL A 41 8.50 21.01 2.70
CA VAL A 41 8.87 20.47 1.39
C VAL A 41 10.38 20.58 1.13
N ARG A 42 10.98 21.75 1.36
CA ARG A 42 12.43 21.94 1.21
C ARG A 42 13.22 21.02 2.14
N ARG A 43 12.76 20.83 3.38
CA ARG A 43 13.37 19.90 4.34
C ARG A 43 13.27 18.45 3.85
N LEU A 44 12.11 18.01 3.39
CA LEU A 44 11.90 16.67 2.84
C LEU A 44 12.86 16.39 1.68
N LEU A 45 12.96 17.31 0.72
CA LEU A 45 13.85 17.14 -0.43
C LEU A 45 15.34 17.11 -0.04
N ASN A 46 15.77 18.03 0.82
CA ASN A 46 17.18 18.13 1.22
C ASN A 46 17.63 16.97 2.11
N GLU A 47 16.85 16.63 3.14
CA GLU A 47 17.20 15.52 4.03
C GLU A 47 16.97 14.17 3.34
N GLY A 48 15.94 14.05 2.52
CA GLY A 48 15.71 12.89 1.66
C GLY A 48 16.90 12.63 0.74
N ALA A 49 17.44 13.66 0.07
CA ALA A 49 18.64 13.52 -0.75
C ALA A 49 19.86 13.06 0.05
N ARG A 50 20.03 13.50 1.30
CA ARG A 50 21.11 13.02 2.19
C ARG A 50 20.93 11.56 2.58
N LEU A 51 19.70 11.14 2.89
CA LEU A 51 19.40 9.74 3.20
C LEU A 51 19.62 8.85 1.97
N ILE A 52 19.22 9.31 0.78
CA ILE A 52 19.50 8.63 -0.49
C ILE A 52 21.02 8.49 -0.71
N ALA A 53 21.79 9.55 -0.49
CA ALA A 53 23.25 9.49 -0.65
C ALA A 53 23.92 8.51 0.32
N LYS A 54 23.36 8.35 1.54
CA LYS A 54 23.91 7.47 2.58
C LYS A 54 23.47 6.01 2.46
N HIS A 55 22.19 5.78 2.16
CA HIS A 55 21.55 4.46 2.22
C HIS A 55 21.18 3.89 0.84
N GLY A 56 21.14 4.74 -0.19
CA GLY A 56 20.67 4.41 -1.53
C GLY A 56 19.18 4.69 -1.71
N GLN A 57 18.79 5.00 -2.96
CA GLN A 57 17.41 5.31 -3.34
C GLN A 57 16.44 4.21 -2.93
N TRP A 58 16.74 2.97 -3.31
CA TRP A 58 15.86 1.83 -3.04
C TRP A 58 15.67 1.57 -1.54
N ALA A 59 16.73 1.70 -0.73
CA ALA A 59 16.61 1.50 0.71
C ALA A 59 15.62 2.50 1.33
N LEU A 60 15.61 3.73 0.84
CA LEU A 60 14.66 4.74 1.29
C LEU A 60 13.23 4.43 0.84
N GLU A 61 13.02 4.11 -0.45
CA GLU A 61 11.71 3.73 -0.98
C GLU A 61 11.12 2.52 -0.26
N ASP A 62 11.93 1.47 -0.05
CA ASP A 62 11.54 0.28 0.69
C ASP A 62 11.20 0.63 2.14
N ALA A 63 12.03 1.42 2.84
CA ALA A 63 11.75 1.83 4.21
C ALA A 63 10.43 2.60 4.35
N ILE A 64 10.08 3.47 3.40
CA ILE A 64 8.83 4.24 3.41
C ILE A 64 7.63 3.31 3.19
N SER A 65 7.73 2.37 2.24
CA SER A 65 6.57 1.64 1.72
C SER A 65 6.37 0.23 2.31
N ARG A 66 7.40 -0.37 2.93
CA ARG A 66 7.33 -1.74 3.46
C ARG A 66 6.46 -1.93 4.69
N GLY A 67 6.05 -0.84 5.31
CA GLY A 67 5.34 -0.83 6.58
C GLY A 67 6.27 -0.77 7.79
N GLN A 68 5.69 -0.44 8.93
CA GLN A 68 6.39 -0.23 10.19
C GLN A 68 5.42 -0.39 11.38
N TYR A 69 5.96 -0.59 12.57
CA TYR A 69 5.17 -0.91 13.77
C TYR A 69 5.58 -0.07 15.00
N SER A 70 6.39 0.98 14.80
CA SER A 70 6.91 1.83 15.88
C SER A 70 6.23 3.20 15.97
N HIS A 71 5.61 3.67 14.88
CA HIS A 71 5.02 5.01 14.77
C HIS A 71 3.53 4.89 14.42
N PRO A 72 2.62 4.84 15.41
CA PRO A 72 1.19 4.70 15.15
C PRO A 72 0.58 5.84 14.32
N ASP A 73 1.25 6.98 14.26
CA ASP A 73 0.87 8.18 13.50
C ASP A 73 1.55 8.27 12.11
N GLY A 74 2.38 7.28 11.77
CA GLY A 74 3.14 7.24 10.54
C GLY A 74 2.42 6.54 9.38
N PHE A 75 3.04 6.61 8.21
CA PHE A 75 2.65 5.87 7.01
C PHE A 75 2.77 4.36 7.22
N HIS A 76 1.85 3.61 6.60
CA HIS A 76 1.85 2.14 6.55
C HIS A 76 2.08 1.46 7.92
N TYR A 77 1.53 2.04 8.98
CA TYR A 77 1.59 1.45 10.31
C TYR A 77 0.82 0.14 10.34
N GLY A 78 1.42 -0.96 10.78
CA GLY A 78 0.80 -2.29 10.75
C GLY A 78 -0.01 -2.65 12.00
N GLY A 79 -0.10 -1.74 13.00
CA GLY A 79 -0.86 -1.96 14.22
C GLY A 79 -0.11 -2.74 15.30
N ALA A 80 -0.52 -2.54 16.56
CA ALA A 80 0.04 -3.27 17.71
C ALA A 80 -0.68 -4.61 17.97
N SER A 81 -1.87 -4.78 17.40
CA SER A 81 -2.71 -5.96 17.47
C SER A 81 -3.48 -6.13 16.16
N LEU A 82 -4.16 -7.27 16.00
CA LEU A 82 -5.10 -7.43 14.89
C LEU A 82 -6.20 -6.38 15.00
N GLU A 83 -6.45 -5.67 13.90
CA GLU A 83 -7.60 -4.80 13.77
C GLU A 83 -8.88 -5.62 13.63
N TRP A 84 -10.00 -4.94 13.87
CA TRP A 84 -11.32 -5.57 13.76
C TRP A 84 -11.57 -6.10 12.34
N SER A 85 -11.18 -5.37 11.28
CA SER A 85 -11.41 -5.83 9.90
C SER A 85 -10.58 -7.07 9.57
N THR A 86 -9.31 -7.10 9.98
CA THR A 86 -8.44 -8.27 9.79
C THR A 86 -8.98 -9.49 10.54
N SER A 87 -9.43 -9.30 11.79
CA SER A 87 -10.02 -10.37 12.61
C SER A 87 -11.34 -10.89 12.01
N THR A 88 -12.14 -10.00 11.45
CA THR A 88 -13.39 -10.33 10.75
C THR A 88 -13.09 -11.14 9.49
N LEU A 89 -12.13 -10.70 8.68
CA LEU A 89 -11.73 -11.40 7.47
C LEU A 89 -11.14 -12.79 7.77
N LYS A 90 -10.31 -12.91 8.82
CA LYS A 90 -9.83 -14.21 9.34
C LYS A 90 -10.99 -15.13 9.69
N SER A 91 -12.03 -14.59 10.32
CA SER A 91 -13.22 -15.37 10.70
C SER A 91 -14.01 -15.83 9.48
N ILE A 92 -14.24 -14.95 8.49
CA ILE A 92 -14.91 -15.27 7.22
C ILE A 92 -14.14 -16.39 6.50
N VAL A 93 -12.82 -16.25 6.36
CA VAL A 93 -11.99 -17.28 5.71
C VAL A 93 -12.10 -18.62 6.44
N LYS A 94 -12.05 -18.60 7.76
CA LYS A 94 -12.13 -19.83 8.57
C LYS A 94 -13.50 -20.51 8.50
N HIS A 95 -14.58 -19.74 8.49
CA HIS A 95 -15.94 -20.28 8.63
C HIS A 95 -16.62 -20.47 7.28
N ASP A 96 -16.62 -19.44 6.44
CA ASP A 96 -17.41 -19.41 5.22
C ASP A 96 -16.68 -20.11 4.06
N LEU A 97 -15.34 -20.18 4.12
CA LEU A 97 -14.53 -20.87 3.12
C LEU A 97 -14.08 -22.26 3.55
N ALA A 98 -14.54 -22.77 4.70
CA ALA A 98 -14.09 -24.05 5.28
C ALA A 98 -14.28 -25.27 4.36
N SER A 99 -15.32 -25.25 3.51
CA SER A 99 -15.61 -26.31 2.54
C SER A 99 -15.27 -25.92 1.10
N ALA A 100 -14.69 -24.73 0.90
CA ALA A 100 -14.27 -24.29 -0.43
C ALA A 100 -13.13 -25.18 -0.90
N ARG A 101 -13.16 -25.56 -2.19
CA ARG A 101 -12.06 -26.29 -2.83
C ARG A 101 -11.18 -25.38 -3.69
N GLN A 102 -11.76 -24.27 -4.14
CA GLN A 102 -11.12 -23.27 -4.99
C GLN A 102 -11.59 -21.89 -4.54
N VAL A 103 -10.65 -20.97 -4.36
CA VAL A 103 -10.93 -19.60 -3.93
C VAL A 103 -10.22 -18.64 -4.90
N ALA A 104 -11.00 -17.71 -5.45
CA ALA A 104 -10.51 -16.59 -6.24
C ALA A 104 -10.50 -15.32 -5.37
N PHE A 105 -9.38 -14.60 -5.37
CA PHE A 105 -9.20 -13.39 -4.57
C PHE A 105 -8.88 -12.18 -5.43
N VAL A 106 -9.58 -11.08 -5.16
CA VAL A 106 -9.36 -9.79 -5.77
C VAL A 106 -9.44 -8.73 -4.67
N ASP A 107 -8.39 -7.94 -4.54
CA ASP A 107 -8.29 -6.81 -3.61
C ASP A 107 -8.03 -5.54 -4.41
N TRP A 108 -8.95 -4.58 -4.35
CA TRP A 108 -8.97 -3.41 -5.23
C TRP A 108 -8.33 -2.19 -4.59
N HIS A 109 -7.44 -1.55 -5.35
CA HIS A 109 -6.70 -0.37 -4.92
C HIS A 109 -6.66 0.67 -6.04
N THR A 110 -6.50 1.93 -5.66
CA THR A 110 -6.19 3.04 -6.56
C THR A 110 -4.96 3.78 -6.03
N GLY A 111 -4.31 4.58 -6.87
CA GLY A 111 -3.21 5.44 -6.44
C GLY A 111 -1.98 5.47 -7.35
N PRO A 112 -1.56 4.38 -8.03
CA PRO A 112 -0.42 4.47 -8.94
C PRO A 112 -0.67 5.47 -10.08
N VAL A 113 0.40 6.07 -10.61
CA VAL A 113 0.30 7.09 -11.67
C VAL A 113 -0.21 6.46 -12.94
N GLY A 114 -1.26 7.02 -13.54
CA GLY A 114 -1.85 6.59 -14.80
C GLY A 114 -3.33 6.93 -14.87
N ASP A 115 -4.02 6.32 -15.84
CA ASP A 115 -5.37 6.74 -16.21
C ASP A 115 -6.24 5.55 -16.61
N GLY A 116 -6.48 4.67 -15.64
CA GLY A 116 -7.40 3.55 -15.73
C GLY A 116 -6.74 2.20 -16.04
N GLU A 117 -5.46 2.15 -16.38
CA GLU A 117 -4.81 0.88 -16.66
C GLU A 117 -4.63 0.06 -15.37
N LEU A 118 -4.84 -1.25 -15.47
CA LEU A 118 -4.77 -2.17 -14.34
C LEU A 118 -3.37 -2.72 -14.14
N ILE A 119 -2.95 -2.83 -12.88
CA ILE A 119 -1.76 -3.55 -12.46
C ILE A 119 -2.20 -4.73 -11.60
N PHE A 120 -1.79 -5.94 -12.01
CA PHE A 120 -2.13 -7.17 -11.29
C PHE A 120 -0.94 -7.64 -10.46
N LEU A 121 -1.03 -7.42 -9.15
CA LEU A 121 -0.06 -7.90 -8.16
C LEU A 121 -0.47 -9.28 -7.65
N ASN A 122 -0.17 -10.32 -8.44
CA ASN A 122 -0.18 -11.70 -7.94
C ASN A 122 1.09 -11.94 -7.10
N PHE A 123 0.90 -12.45 -5.88
CA PHE A 123 2.00 -12.75 -4.95
C PHE A 123 2.31 -14.24 -4.83
N SER A 124 1.53 -15.12 -5.46
CA SER A 124 1.80 -16.56 -5.44
C SER A 124 3.15 -16.86 -6.12
N PRO A 125 3.94 -17.83 -5.60
CA PRO A 125 5.25 -18.15 -6.15
C PRO A 125 5.21 -18.54 -7.63
N PRO A 126 6.28 -18.28 -8.43
CA PRO A 126 6.37 -18.74 -9.81
C PRO A 126 6.13 -20.25 -9.92
N ARG A 127 5.32 -20.67 -10.91
CA ARG A 127 4.93 -22.08 -11.17
C ARG A 127 4.05 -22.74 -10.09
N SER A 128 3.57 -21.99 -9.09
CA SER A 128 2.52 -22.48 -8.18
C SER A 128 1.16 -22.58 -8.88
N VAL A 129 0.23 -23.34 -8.30
CA VAL A 129 -1.17 -23.43 -8.80
C VAL A 129 -1.81 -22.04 -8.87
N GLY A 130 -1.65 -21.23 -7.83
CA GLY A 130 -2.20 -19.86 -7.77
C GLY A 130 -1.64 -18.96 -8.87
N ARG A 131 -0.33 -19.06 -9.15
CA ARG A 131 0.31 -18.33 -10.24
C ARG A 131 -0.19 -18.79 -11.60
N THR A 132 -0.23 -20.10 -11.85
CA THR A 132 -0.71 -20.65 -13.14
C THR A 132 -2.16 -20.26 -13.40
N GLN A 133 -3.00 -20.30 -12.37
CA GLN A 133 -4.40 -19.91 -12.51
C GLN A 133 -4.54 -18.40 -12.80
N ALA A 134 -3.77 -17.54 -12.12
CA ALA A 134 -3.75 -16.10 -12.38
C ALA A 134 -3.25 -15.79 -13.81
N GLU A 135 -2.24 -16.51 -14.31
CA GLU A 135 -1.75 -16.37 -15.69
C GLU A 135 -2.81 -16.76 -16.73
N GLN A 136 -3.69 -17.73 -16.41
CA GLN A 136 -4.82 -18.08 -17.26
C GLN A 136 -5.90 -17.00 -17.28
N TRP A 137 -6.12 -16.30 -16.15
CA TRP A 137 -7.13 -15.24 -16.04
C TRP A 137 -6.70 -13.94 -16.73
N TRP A 138 -5.47 -13.49 -16.49
CA TRP A 138 -5.02 -12.15 -16.86
C TRP A 138 -3.89 -12.12 -17.89
N GLY A 139 -3.37 -13.30 -18.26
CA GLY A 139 -2.26 -13.43 -19.20
C GLY A 139 -0.89 -13.42 -18.52
N ARG A 140 0.04 -14.21 -19.06
CA ARG A 140 1.39 -14.34 -18.51
C ARG A 140 2.19 -13.03 -18.59
N ASP A 141 2.05 -12.30 -19.69
CA ASP A 141 2.78 -11.06 -19.93
C ASP A 141 2.32 -9.95 -18.98
N THR A 142 1.02 -9.87 -18.70
CA THR A 142 0.43 -8.96 -17.70
C THR A 142 0.99 -9.17 -16.30
N LEU A 143 1.33 -10.42 -15.94
CA LEU A 143 1.90 -10.76 -14.64
C LEU A 143 3.44 -10.77 -14.63
N ASN A 144 4.09 -10.40 -15.73
CA ASN A 144 5.54 -10.31 -15.81
C ASN A 144 6.04 -9.23 -14.85
N ALA A 145 7.07 -9.54 -14.06
CA ALA A 145 7.59 -8.61 -13.05
C ALA A 145 8.10 -7.29 -13.67
N ALA A 146 8.77 -7.33 -14.81
CA ALA A 146 9.26 -6.12 -15.47
C ALA A 146 8.10 -5.23 -15.98
N HIS A 147 7.03 -5.86 -16.48
CA HIS A 147 5.83 -5.14 -16.90
C HIS A 147 5.12 -4.48 -15.71
N VAL A 148 4.95 -5.22 -14.61
CA VAL A 148 4.37 -4.70 -13.38
C VAL A 148 5.20 -3.56 -12.81
N ASP A 149 6.51 -3.72 -12.68
CA ASP A 149 7.41 -2.70 -12.13
C ASP A 149 7.39 -1.42 -13.00
N GLN A 150 7.27 -1.56 -14.32
CA GLN A 150 7.13 -0.43 -15.25
C GLN A 150 5.84 0.36 -14.98
N LEU A 151 4.70 -0.32 -14.83
CA LEU A 151 3.42 0.33 -14.56
C LEU A 151 3.36 0.93 -13.14
N TRP A 152 3.99 0.27 -12.18
CA TRP A 152 4.07 0.73 -10.79
C TRP A 152 5.02 1.92 -10.62
N GLY A 153 6.01 2.06 -11.49
CA GLY A 153 7.04 3.10 -11.43
C GLY A 153 8.15 2.83 -10.42
N SER A 154 8.15 1.67 -9.76
CA SER A 154 9.25 1.18 -8.91
C SER A 154 9.14 -0.34 -8.75
N LYS A 155 10.17 -0.94 -8.13
CA LYS A 155 10.19 -2.36 -7.76
C LYS A 155 9.24 -2.60 -6.60
N ARG A 156 8.81 -3.86 -6.43
CA ARG A 156 7.98 -4.27 -5.29
C ARG A 156 8.77 -4.17 -3.97
N PRO A 157 8.27 -3.41 -2.97
CA PRO A 157 8.89 -3.34 -1.65
C PRO A 157 8.83 -4.68 -0.93
N THR A 158 9.72 -4.87 0.03
CA THR A 158 9.57 -5.88 1.06
C THR A 158 8.26 -5.62 1.79
N ARG A 159 7.43 -6.63 2.04
CA ARG A 159 6.20 -6.45 2.82
C ARG A 159 6.03 -7.63 3.76
N ASN A 160 5.27 -7.41 4.82
CA ASN A 160 4.86 -8.44 5.78
C ASN A 160 3.38 -8.21 6.08
N GLY A 161 2.64 -9.27 6.40
CA GLY A 161 1.24 -9.17 6.82
C GLY A 161 0.25 -8.74 5.74
N ILE A 162 0.57 -9.01 4.47
CA ILE A 162 -0.33 -8.80 3.34
C ILE A 162 -1.51 -9.78 3.44
N LEU A 163 -2.73 -9.29 3.21
CA LEU A 163 -3.96 -10.09 3.28
C LEU A 163 -3.90 -11.28 2.33
N PHE A 164 -3.42 -11.08 1.10
CA PHE A 164 -3.23 -12.13 0.10
C PHE A 164 -2.49 -13.35 0.66
N TRP A 165 -1.31 -13.15 1.27
CA TRP A 165 -0.51 -14.24 1.83
C TRP A 165 -1.23 -14.90 3.01
N GLY A 166 -1.83 -14.09 3.87
CA GLY A 166 -2.55 -14.58 5.03
C GLY A 166 -3.73 -15.50 4.68
N ILE A 167 -4.47 -15.15 3.63
CA ILE A 167 -5.61 -15.95 3.14
C ILE A 167 -5.11 -17.20 2.41
N GLU A 168 -4.09 -17.06 1.55
CA GLU A 168 -3.46 -18.20 0.86
C GLU A 168 -2.96 -19.25 1.85
N GLU A 169 -2.27 -18.82 2.90
CA GLU A 169 -1.78 -19.70 3.98
C GLU A 169 -2.93 -20.40 4.72
N ALA A 170 -3.96 -19.65 5.14
CA ALA A 170 -5.08 -20.18 5.90
C ALA A 170 -5.87 -21.26 5.14
N LEU A 171 -5.89 -21.20 3.81
CA LEU A 171 -6.60 -22.13 2.94
C LEU A 171 -5.74 -23.29 2.42
N SER A 172 -4.42 -23.21 2.56
CA SER A 172 -3.42 -24.09 1.93
C SER A 172 -3.61 -25.60 2.16
N THR A 173 -4.32 -25.99 3.23
CA THR A 173 -4.56 -27.38 3.60
C THR A 173 -5.71 -28.05 2.86
N HIS A 174 -6.65 -27.29 2.29
CA HIS A 174 -7.90 -27.83 1.75
C HIS A 174 -8.43 -27.15 0.49
N ALA A 175 -7.93 -25.97 0.12
CA ALA A 175 -8.37 -25.25 -1.08
C ALA A 175 -7.18 -24.77 -1.92
N THR A 176 -7.39 -24.71 -3.23
CA THR A 176 -6.49 -23.94 -4.11
C THR A 176 -6.87 -22.47 -4.06
N PHE A 177 -5.87 -21.60 -3.97
CA PHE A 177 -6.06 -20.15 -3.94
C PHE A 177 -5.36 -19.50 -5.13
N ALA A 178 -6.03 -18.55 -5.78
CA ALA A 178 -5.48 -17.75 -6.86
C ALA A 178 -6.08 -16.35 -6.84
N GLY A 179 -5.32 -15.33 -7.24
CA GLY A 179 -5.82 -13.96 -7.17
C GLY A 179 -4.77 -12.90 -7.44
N ALA A 180 -5.13 -11.65 -7.19
CA ALA A 180 -4.19 -10.53 -7.18
C ALA A 180 -4.72 -9.39 -6.31
N VAL A 181 -3.79 -8.58 -5.80
CA VAL A 181 -4.09 -7.19 -5.54
C VAL A 181 -4.15 -6.47 -6.90
N VAL A 182 -5.26 -5.81 -7.19
CA VAL A 182 -5.50 -5.13 -8.46
C VAL A 182 -5.51 -3.64 -8.23
N GLU A 183 -4.59 -2.97 -8.91
CA GLU A 183 -4.34 -1.56 -8.72
C GLU A 183 -4.76 -0.82 -9.98
N PHE A 184 -5.69 0.09 -9.80
CA PHE A 184 -6.27 0.92 -10.84
C PHE A 184 -5.49 2.23 -10.87
N ARG A 185 -4.72 2.46 -11.94
CA ARG A 185 -3.85 3.64 -12.03
C ARG A 185 -4.70 4.90 -12.12
N SER A 186 -4.59 5.80 -11.15
CA SER A 186 -5.49 6.93 -10.96
C SER A 186 -4.79 8.27 -10.78
N SER A 187 -3.56 8.27 -10.25
CA SER A 187 -2.91 9.52 -9.88
C SER A 187 -2.28 10.24 -11.05
N SER A 188 -2.16 11.56 -10.91
CA SER A 188 -1.46 12.40 -11.88
C SER A 188 0.06 12.19 -11.80
N PRO A 189 0.80 12.44 -12.91
CA PRO A 189 2.26 12.38 -12.90
C PRO A 189 2.88 13.25 -11.80
N LYS A 190 3.88 12.69 -11.10
CA LYS A 190 4.59 13.34 -10.00
C LYS A 190 5.94 13.85 -10.50
N SER A 191 6.28 15.11 -10.25
CA SER A 191 7.52 15.70 -10.78
C SER A 191 8.73 15.49 -9.86
N ASN A 192 8.49 15.27 -8.56
CA ASN A 192 9.54 15.00 -7.58
C ASN A 192 9.01 14.17 -6.41
N ALA A 193 9.90 13.84 -5.45
CA ALA A 193 9.58 13.03 -4.28
C ALA A 193 8.55 13.69 -3.33
N ALA A 194 8.53 15.02 -3.23
CA ALA A 194 7.52 15.71 -2.42
C ALA A 194 6.13 15.57 -3.05
N ASP A 195 6.01 15.68 -4.38
CA ASP A 195 4.76 15.46 -5.09
C ASP A 195 4.27 14.01 -4.92
N ALA A 196 5.19 13.05 -5.00
CA ALA A 196 4.89 11.63 -4.84
C ALA A 196 4.40 11.26 -3.42
N LEU A 197 4.87 11.97 -2.39
CA LEU A 197 4.48 11.74 -1.00
C LEU A 197 3.31 12.64 -0.55
N ARG A 198 2.94 13.64 -1.35
CA ARG A 198 2.04 14.72 -0.96
C ARG A 198 0.71 14.21 -0.44
N VAL A 199 0.02 13.36 -1.18
CA VAL A 199 -1.31 12.87 -0.82
C VAL A 199 -1.29 12.11 0.50
N SER A 200 -0.33 11.21 0.71
CA SER A 200 -0.17 10.51 1.99
C SER A 200 0.18 11.46 3.14
N MET A 201 0.94 12.53 2.88
CA MET A 201 1.20 13.58 3.89
C MET A 201 -0.09 14.32 4.25
N LEU A 202 -0.92 14.66 3.27
CA LEU A 202 -2.22 15.32 3.47
C LEU A 202 -3.15 14.44 4.31
N GLU A 203 -3.30 13.17 3.96
CA GLU A 203 -4.13 12.21 4.69
C GLU A 203 -3.71 12.11 6.16
N ARG A 204 -2.40 11.92 6.40
CA ARG A 204 -1.83 11.84 7.73
C ARG A 204 -2.05 13.15 8.49
N TRP A 205 -1.83 14.29 7.86
CA TRP A 205 -2.00 15.60 8.50
C TRP A 205 -3.45 15.86 8.91
N LEU A 206 -4.42 15.55 8.04
CA LEU A 206 -5.85 15.65 8.36
C LEU A 206 -6.22 14.77 9.55
N ARG A 207 -5.60 13.59 9.67
CA ARG A 207 -5.87 12.65 10.75
C ARG A 207 -5.27 13.07 12.11
N PHE A 208 -4.04 13.58 12.12
CA PHE A 208 -3.26 13.73 13.35
C PHE A 208 -2.90 15.16 13.75
N GLU A 209 -2.99 16.13 12.85
CA GLU A 209 -2.53 17.51 13.12
C GLU A 209 -3.66 18.53 12.95
N GLY A 210 -4.25 18.58 11.75
CA GLY A 210 -5.22 19.61 11.39
C GLY A 210 -6.66 19.25 11.76
N GLY A 211 -7.04 17.98 11.60
CA GLY A 211 -8.44 17.58 11.68
C GLY A 211 -9.24 17.96 10.42
N LEU A 212 -10.47 17.46 10.36
CA LEU A 212 -11.41 17.77 9.26
C LEU A 212 -12.03 19.17 9.35
N ASP A 213 -11.90 19.82 10.51
CA ASP A 213 -12.39 21.20 10.74
C ASP A 213 -11.34 22.27 10.39
N ALA A 214 -10.13 21.87 9.99
CA ALA A 214 -9.09 22.82 9.59
C ALA A 214 -9.51 23.61 8.33
N PRO A 215 -9.11 24.89 8.20
CA PRO A 215 -9.42 25.70 7.02
C PRO A 215 -8.98 25.07 5.69
N GLU A 216 -7.86 24.33 5.70
CA GLU A 216 -7.30 23.65 4.53
C GLU A 216 -7.97 22.32 4.21
N ALA A 217 -8.78 21.76 5.13
CA ALA A 217 -9.24 20.38 5.06
C ALA A 217 -10.02 20.06 3.78
N ALA A 218 -10.93 20.95 3.37
CA ALA A 218 -11.70 20.77 2.15
C ALA A 218 -10.82 20.72 0.89
N SER A 219 -9.77 21.55 0.83
CA SER A 219 -8.82 21.57 -0.28
C SER A 219 -7.96 20.30 -0.29
N TYR A 220 -7.47 19.87 0.87
CA TYR A 220 -6.66 18.65 0.98
C TYR A 220 -7.47 17.39 0.64
N LEU A 221 -8.72 17.30 1.10
CA LEU A 221 -9.62 16.20 0.72
C LEU A 221 -9.91 16.18 -0.78
N ALA A 222 -10.06 17.34 -1.42
CA ALA A 222 -10.24 17.43 -2.87
C ALA A 222 -9.00 16.91 -3.62
N GLU A 223 -7.80 17.27 -3.16
CA GLU A 223 -6.55 16.78 -3.75
C GLU A 223 -6.38 15.26 -3.55
N ILE A 224 -6.65 14.75 -2.34
CA ILE A 224 -6.63 13.31 -2.06
C ILE A 224 -7.61 12.56 -2.98
N ARG A 225 -8.83 13.10 -3.13
CA ARG A 225 -9.85 12.50 -4.00
C ARG A 225 -9.41 12.51 -5.47
N GLU A 226 -8.81 13.59 -5.95
CA GLU A 226 -8.33 13.65 -7.33
C GLU A 226 -7.21 12.63 -7.59
N ASP A 227 -6.43 12.25 -6.59
CA ASP A 227 -5.37 11.25 -6.76
C ASP A 227 -5.89 9.81 -6.74
N TYR A 228 -6.83 9.50 -5.83
CA TYR A 228 -7.34 8.14 -5.63
C TYR A 228 -8.63 7.81 -6.38
N ALA A 229 -9.44 8.81 -6.73
CA ALA A 229 -10.72 8.62 -7.43
C ALA A 229 -11.03 9.88 -8.28
N PRO A 230 -10.19 10.19 -9.27
CA PRO A 230 -10.31 11.39 -10.09
C PRO A 230 -11.66 11.47 -10.81
N ASN A 231 -12.09 12.71 -11.06
CA ASN A 231 -13.37 12.99 -11.70
C ASN A 231 -13.28 13.08 -13.23
N ARG A 232 -12.09 12.93 -13.80
CA ARG A 232 -11.85 13.06 -15.25
C ARG A 232 -12.53 11.93 -16.03
N GLU A 233 -13.03 12.28 -17.22
CA GLU A 233 -13.84 11.40 -18.07
C GLU A 233 -13.11 10.10 -18.42
N SER A 234 -11.84 10.20 -18.81
CA SER A 234 -10.99 9.05 -19.15
C SER A 234 -10.94 8.00 -18.04
N PHE A 235 -10.91 8.41 -16.78
CA PHE A 235 -10.90 7.49 -15.63
C PHE A 235 -12.27 6.84 -15.36
N ARG A 236 -13.36 7.56 -15.65
CA ARG A 236 -14.73 7.11 -15.37
C ARG A 236 -15.28 6.13 -16.40
N GLU A 237 -14.80 6.22 -17.63
CA GLU A 237 -15.26 5.42 -18.77
C GLU A 237 -14.41 4.17 -19.03
N THR A 238 -13.38 3.93 -18.21
CA THR A 238 -12.51 2.75 -18.28
C THR A 238 -13.13 1.51 -17.65
#